data_AF-A0A9D7K4Z3-F1
#
_entry.id   AF-A0A9D7K4Z3-F1
#
_cell.length_a   1.000
_cell.length_b   1.000
_cell.length_c   1.000
_cell.angle_alpha   90.00
_cell.angle_beta   90.00
_cell.angle_gamma   90.00
#
_symmetry.space_group_name_H-M   'P 1'
#
loop_
_entity.id
_entity.type
_entity.pdbx_description
1 polymer ?
#
loop_
_entity_poly.entity_id
_entity_poly.type
_entity_poly.pdbx_seq_one_letter_code
_entity_poly.pdbx_strand_id
1 'polypeptide(L)'
;MKELTSKFKNSEYLDLSYIQIGDTYSSLNSLDNAYNAYQDLVKKFGTTSELANEARLKSALIAYNKGDLTVAIKQYKEVLSNKPSPQETQAAVTGLEEIYMNDLGKPDEYLAILEKLPNYKANDYSADSLHFKVGEVRFLNGEYEKAIESFTTYIQKFPKGYYKSNAFYFRAESRAVLKKYAEALDDYAFVLLDSGSSYYESALKKAAIITFNHTQDFKQSFLYYDKYFQISKVESEKLWAANGAIRSAFKNNDKNGVQNYGEKILSMNSADQEDKALASYFTGKMLYNEKQLDQALTCFQKIGNDINLSQAAEARFWIGDILIKQNKWEEAEIHCNNSNEVNKYYPYWIARTVLLLSDIYVHKKDLYSARAAIEAVLENFGDDAGLVKLAKSDWLYSKR
;
A
#
# COMPACT_ATOMS: atom_id res chain seq x y z
N MET A 1 40.43 11.79 -40.75
CA MET A 1 38.98 11.88 -41.09
C MET A 1 38.53 13.28 -41.49
N LYS A 2 38.65 14.33 -40.67
CA LYS A 2 38.21 15.70 -41.05
C LYS A 2 38.92 16.27 -42.30
N GLU A 3 40.22 15.99 -42.47
CA GLU A 3 40.93 16.36 -43.71
C GLU A 3 40.43 15.58 -44.92
N LEU A 4 39.99 14.33 -44.72
CA LEU A 4 39.47 13.46 -45.78
C LEU A 4 38.10 13.95 -46.27
N THR A 5 37.22 14.36 -45.34
CA THR A 5 35.91 14.94 -45.67
C THR A 5 35.97 16.33 -46.30
N SER A 6 37.05 17.09 -46.08
CA SER A 6 37.23 18.44 -46.62
C SER A 6 38.02 18.49 -47.93
N LYS A 7 39.02 17.63 -48.11
CA LYS A 7 39.91 17.63 -49.29
C LYS A 7 39.53 16.63 -50.38
N PHE A 8 38.85 15.51 -50.05
CA PHE A 8 38.57 14.42 -50.99
C PHE A 8 37.08 14.12 -51.10
N LYS A 9 36.34 15.03 -51.74
CA LYS A 9 34.86 15.02 -51.82
C LYS A 9 34.24 13.82 -52.57
N ASN A 10 35.04 13.06 -53.32
CA ASN A 10 34.61 11.89 -54.11
C ASN A 10 35.26 10.58 -53.63
N SER A 11 35.83 10.53 -52.43
CA SER A 11 36.46 9.31 -51.90
C SER A 11 35.41 8.25 -51.54
N GLU A 12 35.71 6.98 -51.85
CA GLU A 12 34.88 5.82 -51.46
C GLU A 12 34.83 5.59 -49.94
N TYR A 13 35.73 6.22 -49.16
CA TYR A 13 35.78 6.11 -47.69
C TYR A 13 35.08 7.28 -46.97
N LEU A 14 34.32 8.08 -47.70
CA LEU A 14 33.79 9.33 -47.19
C LEU A 14 32.65 9.09 -46.18
N ASP A 15 31.84 8.06 -46.36
CA ASP A 15 30.82 7.61 -45.40
C ASP A 15 31.44 7.08 -44.10
N LEU A 16 32.44 6.20 -44.20
CA LEU A 16 33.24 5.70 -43.07
C LEU A 16 33.89 6.85 -42.29
N SER A 17 34.33 7.89 -42.99
CA SER A 17 34.91 9.08 -42.35
C SER A 17 33.88 9.85 -41.53
N TYR A 18 32.65 10.01 -42.04
CA TYR A 18 31.59 10.70 -41.32
C TYR A 18 31.14 9.95 -40.07
N ILE A 19 30.94 8.64 -40.16
CA ILE A 19 30.50 7.87 -38.99
C ILE A 19 31.57 7.87 -37.89
N GLN A 20 32.85 7.72 -38.25
CA GLN A 20 33.95 7.75 -37.29
C GLN A 20 34.14 9.14 -36.65
N ILE A 21 33.90 10.23 -37.40
CA ILE A 21 33.87 11.58 -36.83
C ILE A 21 32.73 11.69 -35.81
N GLY A 22 31.54 11.19 -36.15
CA GLY A 22 30.39 11.17 -35.25
C GLY A 22 30.68 10.38 -33.97
N ASP A 23 31.24 9.18 -34.09
CA ASP A 23 31.58 8.30 -32.97
C ASP A 23 32.64 8.94 -32.06
N THR A 24 33.64 9.59 -32.64
CA THR A 24 34.66 10.33 -31.90
C THR A 24 34.04 11.47 -31.12
N TYR A 25 33.18 12.27 -31.75
CA TYR A 25 32.49 13.36 -31.05
C TYR A 25 31.54 12.86 -29.97
N SER A 26 30.84 11.75 -30.21
CA SER A 26 29.96 11.13 -29.23
C SER A 26 30.75 10.67 -28.01
N SER A 27 31.92 10.06 -28.22
CA SER A 27 32.83 9.62 -27.16
C SER A 27 33.41 10.78 -26.35
N LEU A 28 33.55 11.96 -26.99
CA LEU A 28 33.94 13.22 -26.34
C LEU A 28 32.74 13.98 -25.73
N ASN A 29 31.55 13.37 -25.68
CA ASN A 29 30.30 13.96 -25.21
C ASN A 29 29.88 15.25 -25.98
N SER A 30 30.39 15.43 -27.19
CA SER A 30 30.05 16.55 -28.07
C SER A 30 28.87 16.21 -28.96
N LEU A 31 27.68 16.09 -28.35
CA LEU A 31 26.50 15.51 -28.98
C LEU A 31 25.98 16.28 -30.21
N ASP A 32 26.11 17.61 -30.24
CA ASP A 32 25.75 18.42 -31.43
C ASP A 32 26.67 18.11 -32.62
N ASN A 33 27.97 18.04 -32.37
CA ASN A 33 28.95 17.74 -33.41
C ASN A 33 28.83 16.28 -33.89
N ALA A 34 28.54 15.36 -32.97
CA ALA A 34 28.25 13.97 -33.31
C ALA A 34 27.02 13.86 -34.20
N TYR A 35 25.91 14.48 -33.78
CA TYR A 35 24.67 14.52 -34.54
C TYR A 35 24.87 15.09 -35.95
N ASN A 36 25.55 16.23 -36.07
CA ASN A 36 25.82 16.85 -37.37
C ASN A 36 26.66 15.94 -38.29
N ALA A 37 27.66 15.24 -37.75
CA ALA A 37 28.48 14.31 -38.54
C ALA A 37 27.67 13.11 -39.05
N TYR A 38 26.78 12.54 -38.22
CA TYR A 38 25.87 11.49 -38.67
C TYR A 38 24.86 12.00 -39.70
N GLN A 39 24.30 13.20 -39.52
CA GLN A 39 23.38 13.80 -40.48
C GLN A 39 24.06 14.11 -41.82
N ASP A 40 25.34 14.49 -41.83
CA ASP A 40 26.12 14.65 -43.06
C ASP A 40 26.27 13.33 -43.83
N LEU A 41 26.48 12.21 -43.12
CA LEU A 41 26.47 10.88 -43.72
C LEU A 41 25.11 10.58 -44.35
N VAL A 42 24.03 10.72 -43.59
CA VAL A 42 22.66 10.43 -44.06
C VAL A 42 22.29 11.32 -45.24
N LYS A 43 22.65 12.61 -45.22
CA LYS A 43 22.37 13.55 -46.31
C LYS A 43 23.08 13.19 -47.61
N LYS A 44 24.32 12.70 -47.53
CA LYS A 44 25.14 12.39 -48.71
C LYS A 44 24.97 10.97 -49.23
N PHE A 45 24.74 10.01 -48.33
CA PHE A 45 24.81 8.58 -48.63
C PHE A 45 23.58 7.79 -48.15
N GLY A 46 22.49 8.48 -47.80
CA GLY A 46 21.36 7.91 -47.06
C GLY A 46 20.65 6.70 -47.67
N THR A 47 20.79 6.47 -48.98
CA THR A 47 20.21 5.32 -49.69
C THR A 47 21.25 4.39 -50.31
N THR A 48 22.53 4.77 -50.27
CA THR A 48 23.61 4.08 -50.98
C THR A 48 24.65 3.45 -50.07
N SER A 49 24.85 3.99 -48.86
CA SER A 49 25.78 3.42 -47.87
C SER A 49 25.04 2.51 -46.89
N GLU A 50 25.64 1.37 -46.59
CA GLU A 50 25.16 0.45 -45.54
C GLU A 50 25.23 1.09 -44.14
N LEU A 51 26.07 2.12 -43.97
CA LEU A 51 26.24 2.86 -42.70
C LEU A 51 25.14 3.90 -42.44
N ALA A 52 24.26 4.14 -43.44
CA ALA A 52 23.23 5.16 -43.33
C ALA A 52 22.24 4.87 -42.20
N ASN A 53 21.85 3.61 -42.01
CA ASN A 53 20.94 3.21 -40.93
C ASN A 53 21.60 3.33 -39.56
N GLU A 54 22.87 2.93 -39.44
CA GLU A 54 23.64 3.13 -38.22
C GLU A 54 23.72 4.62 -37.83
N ALA A 55 24.01 5.50 -38.80
CA ALA A 55 24.05 6.94 -38.56
C ALA A 55 22.67 7.50 -38.15
N ARG A 56 21.57 7.02 -38.73
CA ARG A 56 20.21 7.39 -38.31
C ARG A 56 19.90 6.92 -36.89
N LEU A 57 20.24 5.67 -36.54
CA LEU A 57 20.04 5.13 -35.19
C LEU A 57 20.79 5.96 -34.13
N LYS A 58 22.06 6.29 -34.38
CA LYS A 58 22.86 7.14 -33.47
C LYS A 58 22.31 8.56 -33.39
N SER A 59 21.88 9.14 -34.51
CA SER A 59 21.21 10.46 -34.56
C SER A 59 19.91 10.46 -33.76
N ALA A 60 19.10 9.42 -33.90
CA ALA A 60 17.83 9.26 -33.21
C ALA A 60 18.03 9.19 -31.69
N LEU A 61 19.01 8.40 -31.24
CA LEU A 61 19.35 8.29 -29.82
C LEU A 61 19.83 9.63 -29.24
N ILE A 62 20.65 10.38 -29.99
CA ILE A 62 21.08 11.73 -29.56
C ILE A 62 19.88 12.68 -29.46
N ALA A 63 18.97 12.65 -30.45
CA ALA A 63 17.75 13.48 -30.42
C ALA A 63 16.86 13.12 -29.23
N TYR A 64 16.67 11.82 -28.97
CA TYR A 64 15.94 11.30 -27.83
C TYR A 64 16.52 11.79 -26.49
N ASN A 65 17.84 11.66 -26.30
CA ASN A 65 18.53 12.11 -25.09
C ASN A 65 18.45 13.63 -24.87
N LYS A 66 18.18 14.41 -25.93
CA LYS A 66 17.94 15.86 -25.87
C LYS A 66 16.47 16.22 -25.64
N GLY A 67 15.57 15.25 -25.57
CA GLY A 67 14.13 15.45 -25.46
C GLY A 67 13.43 15.79 -26.79
N ASP A 68 14.12 15.75 -27.93
CA ASP A 68 13.49 15.95 -29.25
C ASP A 68 12.90 14.63 -29.77
N LEU A 69 11.78 14.26 -29.17
CA LEU A 69 11.05 13.03 -29.52
C LEU A 69 10.59 13.05 -30.98
N THR A 70 10.27 14.21 -31.53
CA THR A 70 9.80 14.33 -32.92
C THR A 70 10.89 13.94 -33.90
N VAL A 71 12.10 14.47 -33.71
CA VAL A 71 13.26 14.10 -34.55
C VAL A 71 13.65 12.64 -34.33
N ALA A 72 13.68 12.17 -33.09
CA ALA A 72 14.01 10.77 -32.79
C ALA A 72 13.06 9.78 -33.50
N ILE A 73 11.75 9.99 -33.37
CA ILE A 73 10.72 9.17 -34.04
C ILE A 73 10.93 9.17 -35.56
N LYS A 74 11.18 10.35 -36.15
CA LYS A 74 11.39 10.45 -37.60
C LYS A 74 12.59 9.61 -38.04
N GLN A 75 13.73 9.74 -37.37
CA GLN A 75 14.96 9.01 -37.71
C GLN A 75 14.78 7.50 -37.54
N TYR A 76 14.15 7.03 -36.46
CA TYR A 76 13.86 5.61 -36.27
C TYR A 76 12.90 5.05 -37.34
N LYS A 77 11.85 5.79 -37.72
CA LYS A 77 10.94 5.38 -38.80
C LYS A 77 11.63 5.33 -40.17
N GLU A 78 12.59 6.22 -40.43
CA GLU A 78 13.39 6.20 -41.65
C GLU A 78 14.29 4.96 -41.72
N VAL A 79 14.88 4.50 -40.60
CA VAL A 79 15.63 3.23 -40.54
C VAL A 79 14.73 2.07 -40.98
N LEU A 80 13.51 1.99 -40.44
CA LEU A 80 12.54 0.93 -40.78
C LEU A 80 12.13 0.95 -42.27
N SER A 81 12.26 2.09 -42.94
CA SER A 81 11.91 2.26 -44.36
C SER A 81 13.09 2.02 -45.31
N ASN A 82 14.33 1.92 -44.81
CA ASN A 82 15.55 1.88 -45.62
C ASN A 82 16.27 0.53 -45.55
N LYS A 83 15.58 -0.54 -45.96
CA LYS A 83 16.11 -1.92 -46.05
C LYS A 83 16.96 -2.34 -44.83
N PRO A 84 16.41 -2.24 -43.60
CA PRO A 84 17.19 -2.48 -42.39
C PRO A 84 17.60 -3.94 -42.25
N SER A 85 18.75 -4.17 -41.60
CA SER A 85 19.09 -5.49 -41.06
C SER A 85 18.14 -5.87 -39.91
N PRO A 86 18.10 -7.15 -39.49
CA PRO A 86 17.33 -7.55 -38.30
C PRO A 86 17.75 -6.80 -37.03
N GLN A 87 19.05 -6.56 -36.84
CA GLN A 87 19.59 -5.83 -35.70
C GLN A 87 19.18 -4.35 -35.71
N GLU A 88 19.23 -3.71 -36.88
CA GLU A 88 18.80 -2.32 -37.05
C GLU A 88 17.29 -2.16 -36.85
N THR A 89 16.51 -3.11 -37.35
CA THR A 89 15.06 -3.17 -37.14
C THR A 89 14.76 -3.23 -35.64
N GLN A 90 15.42 -4.14 -34.91
CA GLN A 90 15.23 -4.27 -33.47
C GLN A 90 15.62 -2.99 -32.72
N ALA A 91 16.76 -2.38 -33.06
CA ALA A 91 17.21 -1.14 -32.43
C ALA A 91 16.22 0.02 -32.66
N ALA A 92 15.70 0.17 -33.88
CA ALA A 92 14.71 1.20 -34.19
C ALA A 92 13.36 0.94 -33.50
N VAL A 93 12.91 -0.32 -33.49
CA VAL A 93 11.67 -0.72 -32.80
C VAL A 93 11.77 -0.46 -31.31
N THR A 94 12.86 -0.82 -30.65
CA THR A 94 13.08 -0.54 -29.22
C THR A 94 13.11 0.95 -28.92
N GLY A 95 13.78 1.77 -29.76
CA GLY A 95 13.77 3.22 -29.60
C GLY A 95 12.37 3.83 -29.77
N LEU A 96 11.57 3.31 -30.70
CA LEU A 96 10.18 3.73 -30.89
C LEU A 96 9.29 3.24 -29.75
N GLU A 97 9.52 2.04 -29.22
CA GLU A 97 8.80 1.51 -28.07
C GLU A 97 8.96 2.44 -26.87
N GLU A 98 10.19 2.80 -26.53
CA GLU A 98 10.49 3.72 -25.43
C GLU A 98 9.69 5.03 -25.59
N ILE A 99 9.77 5.65 -26.76
CA ILE A 99 9.12 6.93 -27.01
C ILE A 99 7.59 6.82 -26.96
N TYR A 100 7.01 5.86 -27.69
CA TYR A 100 5.56 5.76 -27.79
C TYR A 100 4.92 5.20 -26.52
N MET A 101 5.57 4.25 -25.85
CA MET A 101 5.01 3.58 -24.68
C MET A 101 5.25 4.36 -23.40
N ASN A 102 6.48 4.86 -23.19
CA ASN A 102 6.89 5.43 -21.91
C ASN A 102 6.66 6.94 -21.89
N ASP A 103 7.14 7.68 -22.89
CA ASP A 103 7.04 9.14 -22.89
C ASP A 103 5.65 9.63 -23.33
N LEU A 104 5.13 9.05 -24.41
CA LEU A 104 3.90 9.55 -25.03
C LEU A 104 2.64 8.84 -24.54
N GLY A 105 2.75 7.58 -24.07
CA GLY A 105 1.60 6.75 -23.71
C GLY A 105 0.63 6.53 -24.88
N LYS A 106 1.17 6.30 -26.08
CA LYS A 106 0.47 6.13 -27.36
C LYS A 106 0.68 4.72 -27.94
N PRO A 107 0.14 3.67 -27.30
CA PRO A 107 0.37 2.28 -27.70
C PRO A 107 -0.26 1.94 -29.07
N ASP A 108 -1.35 2.60 -29.45
CA ASP A 108 -1.97 2.41 -30.78
C ASP A 108 -1.08 2.90 -31.92
N GLU A 109 -0.37 4.02 -31.73
CA GLU A 109 0.56 4.54 -32.74
C GLU A 109 1.80 3.65 -32.86
N TYR A 110 2.26 3.05 -31.76
CA TYR A 110 3.33 2.05 -31.77
C TYR A 110 2.89 0.76 -32.48
N LEU A 111 1.70 0.25 -32.17
CA LEU A 111 1.15 -0.95 -32.82
C LEU A 111 1.05 -0.78 -34.33
N ALA A 112 0.59 0.38 -34.81
CA ALA A 112 0.51 0.70 -36.23
C ALA A 112 1.88 0.74 -36.94
N ILE A 113 2.99 0.93 -36.20
CA ILE A 113 4.35 0.80 -36.72
C ILE A 113 4.71 -0.68 -36.84
N LEU A 114 4.45 -1.46 -35.79
CA LEU A 114 4.75 -2.89 -35.75
C LEU A 114 4.01 -3.64 -36.87
N GLU A 115 2.74 -3.35 -37.10
CA GLU A 115 1.91 -3.96 -38.15
C GLU A 115 2.46 -3.79 -39.58
N LYS A 116 3.34 -2.80 -39.80
CA LYS A 116 3.98 -2.57 -41.11
C LYS A 116 5.27 -3.39 -41.30
N LEU A 117 5.76 -4.05 -40.25
CA LEU A 117 6.99 -4.83 -40.33
C LEU A 117 6.71 -6.20 -40.97
N PRO A 118 7.54 -6.64 -41.94
CA PRO A 118 7.25 -7.83 -42.74
C PRO A 118 7.19 -9.14 -41.94
N ASN A 119 7.78 -9.18 -40.74
CA ASN A 119 7.77 -10.35 -39.85
C ASN A 119 6.85 -10.20 -38.63
N TYR A 120 6.11 -9.08 -38.53
CA TYR A 120 5.19 -8.90 -37.42
C TYR A 120 3.92 -9.70 -37.64
N LYS A 121 3.66 -10.62 -36.72
CA LYS A 121 2.41 -11.37 -36.67
C LYS A 121 1.54 -10.75 -35.60
N ALA A 122 0.61 -9.89 -36.01
CA ALA A 122 -0.43 -9.40 -35.13
C ALA A 122 -1.17 -10.60 -34.51
N ASN A 123 -1.31 -10.57 -33.19
CA ASN A 123 -2.25 -11.44 -32.49
C ASN A 123 -3.19 -10.54 -31.67
N ASP A 124 -4.37 -11.06 -31.35
CA ASP A 124 -5.39 -10.30 -30.58
C ASP A 124 -4.86 -9.81 -29.22
N TYR A 125 -3.77 -10.41 -28.72
CA TYR A 125 -3.11 -10.07 -27.46
C TYR A 125 -2.16 -8.87 -27.55
N SER A 126 -1.76 -8.45 -28.76
CA SER A 126 -0.77 -7.40 -28.95
C SER A 126 -1.27 -6.03 -28.48
N ALA A 127 -2.48 -5.64 -28.91
CA ALA A 127 -3.10 -4.38 -28.48
C ALA A 127 -3.40 -4.38 -26.97
N ASP A 128 -3.98 -5.47 -26.47
CA ASP A 128 -4.26 -5.67 -25.05
C ASP A 128 -2.98 -5.46 -24.19
N SER A 129 -1.92 -6.22 -24.50
CA SER A 129 -0.64 -6.17 -23.79
C SER A 129 0.00 -4.78 -23.81
N LEU A 130 0.04 -4.12 -24.97
CA LEU A 130 0.64 -2.79 -25.09
C LEU A 130 -0.11 -1.75 -24.24
N HIS A 131 -1.44 -1.72 -24.30
CA HIS A 131 -2.21 -0.76 -23.51
C HIS A 131 -2.06 -0.99 -22.01
N PHE A 132 -2.00 -2.24 -21.56
CA PHE A 132 -1.70 -2.54 -20.16
C PHE A 132 -0.30 -2.06 -19.77
N LYS A 133 0.71 -2.31 -20.62
CA LYS A 133 2.12 -1.97 -20.37
C LYS A 133 2.33 -0.47 -20.13
N VAL A 134 1.62 0.40 -20.86
CA VAL A 134 1.69 1.85 -20.64
C VAL A 134 1.27 2.23 -19.22
N GLY A 135 0.20 1.62 -18.70
CA GLY A 135 -0.22 1.84 -17.31
C GLY A 135 0.81 1.32 -16.31
N GLU A 136 1.39 0.14 -16.57
CA GLU A 136 2.42 -0.46 -15.72
C GLU A 136 3.67 0.41 -15.65
N VAL A 137 4.16 0.94 -16.77
CA VAL A 137 5.34 1.83 -16.79
C VAL A 137 5.07 3.10 -15.98
N ARG A 138 3.92 3.74 -16.17
CA ARG A 138 3.54 4.94 -15.40
C ARG A 138 3.46 4.65 -13.90
N PHE A 139 2.92 3.50 -13.52
CA PHE A 139 2.87 3.05 -12.13
C PHE A 139 4.28 2.87 -11.54
N LEU A 140 5.17 2.16 -12.26
CA LEU A 140 6.55 1.93 -11.83
C LEU A 140 7.38 3.21 -11.72
N ASN A 141 7.07 4.21 -12.56
CA ASN A 141 7.68 5.54 -12.51
C ASN A 141 7.08 6.45 -11.43
N GLY A 142 6.10 5.98 -10.66
CA GLY A 142 5.42 6.77 -9.62
C GLY A 142 4.46 7.83 -10.15
N GLU A 143 4.13 7.79 -11.44
CA GLU A 143 3.19 8.71 -12.09
C GLU A 143 1.73 8.24 -11.87
N TYR A 144 1.31 8.16 -10.60
CA TYR A 144 0.07 7.48 -10.21
C TYR A 144 -1.20 8.06 -10.85
N GLU A 145 -1.30 9.38 -11.04
CA GLU A 145 -2.42 9.99 -11.76
C GLU A 145 -2.48 9.51 -13.22
N LYS A 146 -1.35 9.54 -13.93
CA LYS A 146 -1.26 9.07 -15.32
C LYS A 146 -1.49 7.56 -15.40
N ALA A 147 -1.05 6.79 -14.41
CA ALA A 147 -1.29 5.35 -14.33
C ALA A 147 -2.80 5.07 -14.20
N ILE A 148 -3.53 5.84 -13.37
CA ILE A 148 -4.99 5.73 -13.25
C ILE A 148 -5.67 5.98 -14.59
N GLU A 149 -5.26 7.00 -15.34
CA GLU A 149 -5.79 7.29 -16.68
C GLU A 149 -5.54 6.12 -17.66
N SER A 150 -4.32 5.60 -17.69
CA SER A 150 -3.95 4.47 -18.57
C SER A 150 -4.71 3.20 -18.24
N PHE A 151 -4.77 2.80 -16.97
CA PHE A 151 -5.51 1.60 -16.57
C PHE A 151 -7.02 1.77 -16.77
N THR A 152 -7.55 2.98 -16.60
CA THR A 152 -8.96 3.26 -16.93
C THR A 152 -9.25 3.10 -18.41
N THR A 153 -8.38 3.65 -19.26
CA THR A 153 -8.46 3.48 -20.72
C THR A 153 -8.39 2.02 -21.10
N TYR A 154 -7.45 1.27 -20.54
CA TYR A 154 -7.31 -0.17 -20.74
C TYR A 154 -8.60 -0.93 -20.36
N ILE A 155 -9.13 -0.71 -19.16
CA ILE A 155 -10.34 -1.40 -18.67
C ILE A 155 -11.56 -1.12 -19.58
N GLN A 156 -11.68 0.11 -20.09
CA GLN A 156 -12.77 0.50 -20.99
C GLN A 156 -12.61 -0.13 -22.39
N LYS A 157 -11.39 -0.14 -22.92
CA LYS A 157 -11.09 -0.64 -24.27
C LYS A 157 -11.07 -2.16 -24.35
N PHE A 158 -10.62 -2.83 -23.29
CA PHE A 158 -10.47 -4.29 -23.22
C PHE A 158 -11.30 -4.87 -22.05
N PRO A 159 -12.65 -4.81 -22.12
CA PRO A 159 -13.52 -5.29 -21.04
C PRO A 159 -13.44 -6.81 -20.81
N LYS A 160 -12.84 -7.55 -21.74
CA LYS A 160 -12.52 -8.99 -21.64
C LYS A 160 -11.01 -9.25 -21.83
N GLY A 161 -10.18 -8.22 -21.64
CA GLY A 161 -8.73 -8.30 -21.80
C GLY A 161 -8.08 -9.23 -20.78
N TYR A 162 -6.95 -9.81 -21.17
CA TYR A 162 -6.16 -10.73 -20.36
C TYR A 162 -5.68 -10.09 -19.05
N TYR A 163 -5.25 -8.83 -19.10
CA TYR A 163 -4.74 -8.08 -17.95
C TYR A 163 -5.83 -7.31 -17.18
N LYS A 164 -7.11 -7.64 -17.35
CA LYS A 164 -8.22 -6.92 -16.69
C LYS A 164 -8.05 -6.86 -15.17
N SER A 165 -7.89 -8.01 -14.50
CA SER A 165 -7.70 -8.06 -13.04
C SER A 165 -6.44 -7.28 -12.62
N ASN A 166 -5.36 -7.36 -13.40
CA ASN A 166 -4.11 -6.64 -13.15
C ASN A 166 -4.31 -5.12 -13.23
N ALA A 167 -5.03 -4.64 -14.25
CA ALA A 167 -5.29 -3.22 -14.44
C ALA A 167 -6.14 -2.64 -13.30
N PHE A 168 -7.16 -3.38 -12.84
CA PHE A 168 -7.91 -2.99 -11.64
C PHE A 168 -7.01 -2.94 -10.42
N TYR A 169 -6.16 -3.94 -10.21
CA TYR A 169 -5.22 -3.96 -9.08
C TYR A 169 -4.27 -2.76 -9.07
N PHE A 170 -3.57 -2.49 -10.18
CA PHE A 170 -2.62 -1.38 -10.24
C PHE A 170 -3.30 0.00 -10.20
N ARG A 171 -4.51 0.12 -10.73
CA ARG A 171 -5.33 1.32 -10.54
C ARG A 171 -5.74 1.50 -9.08
N ALA A 172 -6.07 0.42 -8.38
CA ALA A 172 -6.35 0.44 -6.95
C ALA A 172 -5.13 0.88 -6.13
N GLU A 173 -3.95 0.31 -6.39
CA GLU A 173 -2.71 0.72 -5.72
C GLU A 173 -2.41 2.20 -5.98
N SER A 174 -2.55 2.67 -7.23
CA SER A 174 -2.37 4.09 -7.57
C SER A 174 -3.34 5.00 -6.80
N ARG A 175 -4.63 4.62 -6.74
CA ARG A 175 -5.65 5.34 -5.97
C ARG A 175 -5.35 5.33 -4.48
N ALA A 176 -4.90 4.21 -3.92
CA ALA A 176 -4.56 4.07 -2.51
C ALA A 176 -3.36 4.96 -2.12
N VAL A 177 -2.32 5.04 -2.97
CA VAL A 177 -1.18 5.96 -2.77
C VAL A 177 -1.66 7.42 -2.76
N LEU A 178 -2.57 7.76 -3.66
CA LEU A 178 -3.20 9.10 -3.73
C LEU A 178 -4.32 9.30 -2.68
N LYS A 179 -4.47 8.38 -1.72
CA LYS A 179 -5.47 8.42 -0.64
C LYS A 179 -6.93 8.46 -1.10
N LYS A 180 -7.20 8.04 -2.34
CA LYS A 180 -8.53 7.84 -2.92
C LYS A 180 -9.07 6.47 -2.51
N TYR A 181 -9.26 6.29 -1.20
CA TYR A 181 -9.47 4.96 -0.61
C TYR A 181 -10.81 4.32 -0.98
N ALA A 182 -11.86 5.11 -1.18
CA ALA A 182 -13.16 4.60 -1.60
C ALA A 182 -13.06 4.00 -3.01
N GLU A 183 -12.48 4.75 -3.95
CA GLU A 183 -12.30 4.31 -5.33
C GLU A 183 -11.27 3.17 -5.45
N ALA A 184 -10.28 3.12 -4.56
CA ALA A 184 -9.35 1.99 -4.47
C ALA A 184 -10.08 0.72 -4.00
N LEU A 185 -10.96 0.84 -3.01
CA LEU A 185 -11.75 -0.28 -2.50
C LEU A 185 -12.64 -0.90 -3.59
N ASP A 186 -13.30 -0.06 -4.42
CA ASP A 186 -14.10 -0.54 -5.55
C ASP A 186 -13.25 -1.37 -6.53
N ASP A 187 -12.05 -0.91 -6.84
CA ASP A 187 -11.15 -1.62 -7.74
C ASP A 187 -10.62 -2.93 -7.11
N TYR A 188 -10.23 -2.93 -5.82
CA TYR A 188 -9.85 -4.18 -5.14
C TYR A 188 -11.01 -5.16 -5.08
N ALA A 189 -12.23 -4.70 -4.80
CA ALA A 189 -13.42 -5.55 -4.77
C ALA A 189 -13.67 -6.21 -6.14
N PHE A 190 -13.38 -5.51 -7.24
CA PHE A 190 -13.41 -6.12 -8.58
C PHE A 190 -12.39 -7.26 -8.72
N VAL A 191 -11.14 -7.06 -8.28
CA VAL A 191 -10.11 -8.11 -8.30
C VAL A 191 -10.55 -9.34 -7.48
N LEU A 192 -11.26 -9.12 -6.37
CA LEU A 192 -11.78 -10.18 -5.51
C LEU A 192 -12.92 -11.01 -6.11
N LEU A 193 -13.43 -10.64 -7.30
CA LEU A 193 -14.36 -11.50 -8.05
C LEU A 193 -13.65 -12.67 -8.74
N ASP A 194 -12.33 -12.59 -8.91
CA ASP A 194 -11.50 -13.60 -9.57
C ASP A 194 -10.49 -14.21 -8.59
N SER A 195 -10.86 -15.33 -7.97
CA SER A 195 -9.96 -16.07 -7.06
C SER A 195 -8.74 -16.69 -7.74
N GLY A 196 -8.71 -16.72 -9.08
CA GLY A 196 -7.55 -17.17 -9.86
C GLY A 196 -6.52 -16.06 -10.11
N SER A 197 -6.85 -14.80 -9.81
CA SER A 197 -5.94 -13.67 -10.01
C SER A 197 -4.70 -13.81 -9.13
N SER A 198 -3.52 -13.52 -9.71
CA SER A 198 -2.26 -13.42 -8.96
C SER A 198 -2.27 -12.31 -7.90
N TYR A 199 -3.22 -11.37 -7.99
CA TYR A 199 -3.37 -10.25 -7.06
C TYR A 199 -4.48 -10.45 -6.04
N TYR A 200 -5.19 -11.58 -6.06
CA TYR A 200 -6.33 -11.84 -5.18
C TYR A 200 -5.96 -11.67 -3.69
N GLU A 201 -4.87 -12.30 -3.27
CA GLU A 201 -4.41 -12.25 -1.87
C GLU A 201 -4.00 -10.83 -1.45
N SER A 202 -3.26 -10.12 -2.32
CA SER A 202 -2.85 -8.73 -2.05
C SER A 202 -4.05 -7.78 -2.01
N ALA A 203 -4.99 -7.89 -2.96
CA ALA A 203 -6.21 -7.09 -3.00
C ALA A 203 -7.06 -7.33 -1.74
N LEU A 204 -7.13 -8.57 -1.26
CA LEU A 204 -7.90 -8.93 -0.07
C LEU A 204 -7.34 -8.26 1.18
N LYS A 205 -6.01 -8.32 1.36
CA LYS A 205 -5.31 -7.62 2.43
C LYS A 205 -5.57 -6.12 2.41
N LYS A 206 -5.46 -5.49 1.24
CA LYS A 206 -5.69 -4.04 1.06
C LYS A 206 -7.14 -3.65 1.34
N ALA A 207 -8.10 -4.42 0.84
CA ALA A 207 -9.52 -4.21 1.09
C ALA A 207 -9.86 -4.32 2.58
N ALA A 208 -9.29 -5.30 3.30
CA ALA A 208 -9.45 -5.44 4.75
C ALA A 208 -8.96 -4.21 5.53
N ILE A 209 -7.78 -3.68 5.16
CA ILE A 209 -7.19 -2.48 5.78
C ILE A 209 -8.05 -1.24 5.51
N ILE A 210 -8.47 -1.04 4.25
CA ILE A 210 -9.25 0.14 3.87
C ILE A 210 -10.62 0.14 4.56
N THR A 211 -11.29 -1.01 4.58
CA THR A 211 -12.59 -1.14 5.25
C THR A 211 -12.49 -0.92 6.77
N PHE A 212 -11.40 -1.34 7.41
CA PHE A 212 -11.19 -1.10 8.83
C PHE A 212 -10.91 0.38 9.15
N ASN A 213 -9.98 1.00 8.41
CA ASN A 213 -9.41 2.29 8.80
C ASN A 213 -10.13 3.50 8.18
N HIS A 214 -10.66 3.35 6.97
CA HIS A 214 -11.18 4.48 6.19
C HIS A 214 -12.69 4.48 6.07
N THR A 215 -13.30 3.38 5.61
CA THR A 215 -14.76 3.32 5.52
C THR A 215 -15.41 2.96 6.86
N GLN A 216 -14.64 2.36 7.77
CA GLN A 216 -15.10 1.84 9.06
C GLN A 216 -16.28 0.86 8.93
N ASP A 217 -16.38 0.18 7.78
CA ASP A 217 -17.29 -0.95 7.60
C ASP A 217 -16.66 -2.18 8.25
N PHE A 218 -16.81 -2.26 9.57
CA PHE A 218 -16.21 -3.32 10.39
C PHE A 218 -16.78 -4.70 10.07
N LYS A 219 -18.03 -4.78 9.58
CA LYS A 219 -18.61 -6.04 9.12
C LYS A 219 -17.89 -6.54 7.87
N GLN A 220 -17.74 -5.69 6.86
CA GLN A 220 -17.04 -6.06 5.64
C GLN A 220 -15.54 -6.29 5.89
N SER A 221 -14.94 -5.50 6.76
CA SER A 221 -13.55 -5.68 7.19
C SER A 221 -13.31 -7.04 7.83
N PHE A 222 -14.21 -7.48 8.72
CA PHE A 222 -14.17 -8.82 9.30
C PHE A 222 -14.20 -9.90 8.21
N LEU A 223 -15.10 -9.78 7.23
CA LEU A 223 -15.20 -10.76 6.13
C LEU A 223 -13.92 -10.83 5.29
N TYR A 224 -13.28 -9.69 5.01
CA TYR A 224 -12.02 -9.69 4.27
C TYR A 224 -10.85 -10.24 5.09
N TYR A 225 -10.73 -9.87 6.36
CA TYR A 225 -9.72 -10.44 7.25
C TYR A 225 -9.90 -11.94 7.46
N ASP A 226 -11.14 -12.41 7.63
CA ASP A 226 -11.45 -13.83 7.76
C ASP A 226 -11.06 -14.58 6.49
N LYS A 227 -11.46 -14.08 5.32
CA LYS A 227 -11.07 -14.70 4.05
C LYS A 227 -9.55 -14.72 3.86
N TYR A 228 -8.86 -13.64 4.25
CA TYR A 228 -7.40 -13.54 4.16
C TYR A 228 -6.72 -14.59 5.05
N PHE A 229 -7.19 -14.73 6.30
CA PHE A 229 -6.75 -15.78 7.21
C PHE A 229 -6.87 -17.19 6.62
N GLN A 230 -7.99 -17.49 5.93
CA GLN A 230 -8.23 -18.82 5.37
C GLN A 230 -7.30 -19.15 4.19
N ILE A 231 -6.94 -18.17 3.37
CA ILE A 231 -6.14 -18.42 2.15
C ILE A 231 -4.64 -18.30 2.37
N SER A 232 -4.22 -17.46 3.32
CA SER A 232 -2.79 -17.18 3.52
C SER A 232 -2.06 -18.43 3.99
N LYS A 233 -0.90 -18.69 3.37
CA LYS A 233 -0.04 -19.84 3.72
C LYS A 233 1.08 -19.48 4.69
N VAL A 234 1.31 -18.18 4.89
CA VAL A 234 2.36 -17.63 5.76
C VAL A 234 1.79 -17.42 7.16
N GLU A 235 2.43 -18.03 8.16
CA GLU A 235 1.91 -18.06 9.53
C GLU A 235 1.82 -16.66 10.17
N SER A 236 2.80 -15.79 9.93
CA SER A 236 2.76 -14.40 10.39
C SER A 236 1.64 -13.59 9.72
N GLU A 237 1.32 -13.86 8.46
CA GLU A 237 0.21 -13.24 7.75
C GLU A 237 -1.14 -13.74 8.26
N LYS A 238 -1.26 -15.02 8.61
CA LYS A 238 -2.44 -15.54 9.32
C LYS A 238 -2.63 -14.85 10.66
N LEU A 239 -1.59 -14.70 11.46
CA LEU A 239 -1.69 -14.03 12.76
C LEU A 239 -2.11 -12.56 12.60
N TRP A 240 -1.53 -11.86 11.61
CA TRP A 240 -1.91 -10.50 11.28
C TRP A 240 -3.39 -10.42 10.86
N ALA A 241 -3.85 -11.36 10.03
CA ALA A 241 -5.25 -11.47 9.62
C ALA A 241 -6.19 -11.72 10.80
N ALA A 242 -5.81 -12.64 11.69
CA ALA A 242 -6.59 -12.97 12.89
C ALA A 242 -6.73 -11.77 13.83
N ASN A 243 -5.65 -11.03 14.04
CA ASN A 243 -5.65 -9.78 14.80
C ASN A 243 -6.57 -8.72 14.18
N GLY A 244 -6.57 -8.59 12.84
CA GLY A 244 -7.51 -7.72 12.14
C GLY A 244 -8.97 -8.17 12.27
N ALA A 245 -9.21 -9.48 12.15
CA ALA A 245 -10.54 -10.08 12.25
C ALA A 245 -11.14 -9.85 13.65
N ILE A 246 -10.42 -10.17 14.74
CA ILE A 246 -10.98 -9.98 16.10
C ILE A 246 -11.28 -8.51 16.40
N ARG A 247 -10.43 -7.58 15.96
CA ARG A 247 -10.66 -6.13 16.12
C ARG A 247 -11.91 -5.69 15.36
N SER A 248 -12.07 -6.17 14.12
CA SER A 248 -13.22 -5.87 13.26
C SER A 248 -14.51 -6.45 13.85
N ALA A 249 -14.47 -7.70 14.29
CA ALA A 249 -15.59 -8.39 14.93
C ALA A 249 -16.03 -7.64 16.20
N PHE A 250 -15.07 -7.25 17.06
CA PHE A 250 -15.36 -6.49 18.27
C PHE A 250 -16.02 -5.15 17.96
N LYS A 251 -15.52 -4.40 16.97
CA LYS A 251 -16.09 -3.11 16.55
C LYS A 251 -17.48 -3.25 15.92
N ASN A 252 -17.78 -4.37 15.28
CA ASN A 252 -19.08 -4.68 14.69
C ASN A 252 -20.05 -5.38 15.67
N ASN A 253 -19.67 -5.59 16.93
CA ASN A 253 -20.40 -6.41 17.91
C ASN A 253 -20.69 -7.85 17.44
N ASP A 254 -19.83 -8.42 16.58
CA ASP A 254 -19.89 -9.81 16.17
C ASP A 254 -19.23 -10.71 17.23
N LYS A 255 -20.07 -11.24 18.11
CA LYS A 255 -19.66 -12.08 19.25
C LYS A 255 -18.99 -13.37 18.81
N ASN A 256 -19.55 -14.02 17.79
CA ASN A 256 -19.01 -15.27 17.26
C ASN A 256 -17.64 -15.04 16.64
N GLY A 257 -17.48 -13.93 15.90
CA GLY A 257 -16.19 -13.51 15.36
C GLY A 257 -15.15 -13.27 16.45
N VAL A 258 -15.52 -12.56 17.53
CA VAL A 258 -14.62 -12.30 18.66
C VAL A 258 -14.19 -13.60 19.34
N GLN A 259 -15.13 -14.49 19.66
CA GLN A 259 -14.82 -15.76 20.32
C GLN A 259 -13.93 -16.64 19.45
N ASN A 260 -14.30 -16.85 18.18
CA ASN A 260 -13.56 -17.70 17.26
C ASN A 260 -12.12 -17.22 17.06
N TYR A 261 -11.92 -15.93 16.78
CA TYR A 261 -10.57 -15.40 16.57
C TYR A 261 -9.79 -15.23 17.86
N GLY A 262 -10.45 -15.01 19.00
CA GLY A 262 -9.83 -15.04 20.32
C GLY A 262 -9.19 -16.40 20.60
N GLU A 263 -9.95 -17.48 20.43
CA GLU A 263 -9.47 -18.86 20.62
C GLU A 263 -8.33 -19.20 19.64
N LYS A 264 -8.47 -18.84 18.36
CA LYS A 264 -7.42 -19.04 17.35
C LYS A 264 -6.11 -18.37 17.77
N ILE A 265 -6.11 -17.06 18.05
CA ILE A 265 -4.89 -16.32 18.42
C ILE A 265 -4.24 -16.93 19.66
N LEU A 266 -5.02 -17.29 20.68
CA LEU A 266 -4.50 -17.91 21.90
C LEU A 266 -3.78 -19.25 21.64
N SER A 267 -4.23 -20.00 20.64
CA SER A 267 -3.66 -21.29 20.23
C SER A 267 -2.48 -21.20 19.25
N MET A 268 -2.25 -20.04 18.64
CA MET A 268 -1.20 -19.86 17.63
C MET A 268 0.18 -19.77 18.28
N ASN A 269 1.13 -20.58 17.81
CA ASN A 269 2.52 -20.53 18.26
C ASN A 269 3.24 -19.24 17.80
N SER A 270 2.76 -18.64 16.72
CA SER A 270 3.25 -17.37 16.19
C SER A 270 2.82 -16.16 17.01
N ALA A 271 1.77 -16.28 17.82
CA ALA A 271 1.26 -15.20 18.66
C ALA A 271 2.13 -15.01 19.89
N ASP A 272 2.63 -13.80 20.08
CA ASP A 272 3.39 -13.43 21.27
C ASP A 272 2.48 -13.13 22.47
N GLN A 273 3.05 -12.65 23.57
CA GLN A 273 2.27 -12.32 24.76
C GLN A 273 1.35 -11.11 24.55
N GLU A 274 1.73 -10.14 23.72
CA GLU A 274 0.92 -8.96 23.43
C GLU A 274 -0.28 -9.31 22.53
N ASP A 275 -0.08 -10.15 21.52
CA ASP A 275 -1.16 -10.70 20.69
C ASP A 275 -2.20 -11.44 21.54
N LYS A 276 -1.72 -12.32 22.43
CA LYS A 276 -2.59 -13.10 23.34
C LYS A 276 -3.29 -12.22 24.36
N ALA A 277 -2.64 -11.16 24.83
CA ALA A 277 -3.24 -10.16 25.70
C ALA A 277 -4.37 -9.40 24.98
N LEU A 278 -4.16 -8.95 23.74
CA LEU A 278 -5.19 -8.28 22.94
C LEU A 278 -6.38 -9.20 22.66
N ALA A 279 -6.14 -10.47 22.30
CA ALA A 279 -7.19 -11.46 22.11
C ALA A 279 -8.03 -11.67 23.37
N SER A 280 -7.35 -11.80 24.52
CA SER A 280 -7.99 -11.94 25.83
C SER A 280 -8.78 -10.69 26.22
N TYR A 281 -8.26 -9.50 25.91
CA TYR A 281 -8.93 -8.23 26.17
C TYR A 281 -10.25 -8.12 25.38
N PHE A 282 -10.24 -8.34 24.06
CA PHE A 282 -11.46 -8.23 23.26
C PHE A 282 -12.52 -9.25 23.68
N THR A 283 -12.09 -10.48 23.99
CA THR A 283 -12.99 -11.53 24.50
C THR A 283 -13.56 -11.15 25.86
N GLY A 284 -12.72 -10.68 26.80
CA GLY A 284 -13.15 -10.26 28.13
C GLY A 284 -14.10 -9.07 28.10
N LYS A 285 -13.84 -8.06 27.25
CA LYS A 285 -14.73 -6.90 27.06
C LYS A 285 -16.08 -7.30 26.50
N MET A 286 -16.11 -8.21 25.53
CA MET A 286 -17.36 -8.76 25.00
C MET A 286 -18.16 -9.45 26.11
N LEU A 287 -17.54 -10.37 26.86
CA LEU A 287 -18.19 -11.11 27.95
C LEU A 287 -18.68 -10.19 29.07
N TYR A 288 -17.90 -9.16 29.40
CA TYR A 288 -18.27 -8.14 30.38
C TYR A 288 -19.55 -7.40 29.96
N ASN A 289 -19.64 -7.01 28.69
CA ASN A 289 -20.83 -6.36 28.13
C ASN A 289 -22.06 -7.29 28.14
N GLU A 290 -21.84 -8.61 28.05
CA GLU A 290 -22.87 -9.64 28.19
C GLU A 290 -23.19 -9.99 29.65
N LYS A 291 -22.58 -9.30 30.62
CA LYS A 291 -22.73 -9.55 32.06
C LYS A 291 -22.23 -10.93 32.50
N GLN A 292 -21.41 -11.60 31.70
CA GLN A 292 -20.76 -12.85 32.05
C GLN A 292 -19.47 -12.57 32.83
N LEU A 293 -19.64 -12.02 34.04
CA LEU A 293 -18.56 -11.39 34.81
C LEU A 293 -17.43 -12.36 35.17
N ASP A 294 -17.74 -13.60 35.55
CA ASP A 294 -16.70 -14.60 35.89
C ASP A 294 -15.83 -14.98 34.69
N GLN A 295 -16.44 -15.11 33.52
CA GLN A 295 -15.71 -15.43 32.29
C GLN A 295 -14.89 -14.21 31.82
N ALA A 296 -15.48 -13.01 31.93
CA ALA A 296 -14.76 -11.77 31.63
C ALA A 296 -13.53 -11.59 32.54
N LEU A 297 -13.68 -11.86 33.84
CA LEU A 297 -12.59 -11.82 34.82
C LEU A 297 -11.47 -12.78 34.42
N THR A 298 -11.83 -14.02 34.08
CA THR A 298 -10.88 -15.05 33.63
C THR A 298 -10.10 -14.59 32.40
N CYS A 299 -10.77 -13.93 31.44
CA CYS A 299 -10.11 -13.38 30.26
C CYS A 299 -9.15 -12.24 30.61
N PHE A 300 -9.56 -11.27 31.43
CA PHE A 300 -8.71 -10.14 31.78
C PHE A 300 -7.48 -10.57 32.59
N GLN A 301 -7.60 -11.57 33.46
CA GLN A 301 -6.48 -12.10 34.24
C GLN A 301 -5.38 -12.75 33.36
N LYS A 302 -5.71 -13.23 32.15
CA LYS A 302 -4.72 -13.80 31.21
C LYS A 302 -3.76 -12.76 30.64
N ILE A 303 -4.07 -11.47 30.71
CA ILE A 303 -3.26 -10.40 30.11
C ILE A 303 -1.93 -10.20 30.86
N GLY A 304 -1.84 -10.59 32.13
CA GLY A 304 -0.62 -10.41 32.93
C GLY A 304 -0.36 -8.96 33.35
N ASN A 305 0.52 -8.77 34.34
CA ASN A 305 0.84 -7.46 34.91
C ASN A 305 2.02 -6.77 34.19
N ASP A 306 2.76 -7.52 33.42
CA ASP A 306 3.97 -7.13 32.70
C ASP A 306 3.69 -6.55 31.30
N ILE A 307 2.47 -6.71 30.79
CA ILE A 307 2.05 -6.16 29.50
C ILE A 307 1.77 -4.65 29.58
N ASN A 308 2.53 -3.89 28.79
CA ASN A 308 2.45 -2.44 28.66
C ASN A 308 1.65 -2.06 27.40
N LEU A 309 0.33 -2.30 27.46
CA LEU A 309 -0.63 -1.88 26.43
C LEU A 309 -1.77 -1.08 27.07
N SER A 310 -2.35 -0.14 26.33
CA SER A 310 -3.54 0.60 26.81
C SER A 310 -4.70 -0.34 27.13
N GLN A 311 -4.86 -1.41 26.34
CA GLN A 311 -5.87 -2.46 26.56
C GLN A 311 -5.59 -3.28 27.82
N ALA A 312 -4.32 -3.48 28.18
CA ALA A 312 -3.96 -4.14 29.43
C ALA A 312 -4.26 -3.25 30.64
N ALA A 313 -3.96 -1.95 30.55
CA ALA A 313 -4.33 -0.98 31.57
C ALA A 313 -5.85 -0.90 31.77
N GLU A 314 -6.60 -0.89 30.67
CA GLU A 314 -8.06 -0.97 30.70
C GLU A 314 -8.56 -2.29 31.31
N ALA A 315 -8.00 -3.43 30.93
CA ALA A 315 -8.40 -4.73 31.49
C ALA A 315 -8.23 -4.77 33.01
N ARG A 316 -7.15 -4.20 33.54
CA ARG A 316 -6.91 -4.11 34.98
C ARG A 316 -7.99 -3.27 35.67
N PHE A 317 -8.42 -2.16 35.06
CA PHE A 317 -9.58 -1.41 35.56
C PHE A 317 -10.84 -2.30 35.62
N TRP A 318 -11.13 -3.07 34.56
CA TRP A 318 -12.32 -3.93 34.52
C TRP A 318 -12.26 -5.08 35.52
N ILE A 319 -11.09 -5.62 35.86
CA ILE A 319 -10.95 -6.59 36.94
C ILE A 319 -11.43 -5.97 38.27
N GLY A 320 -10.99 -4.75 38.59
CA GLY A 320 -11.41 -4.05 39.81
C GLY A 320 -12.93 -3.83 39.86
N ASP A 321 -13.51 -3.35 38.76
CA ASP A 321 -14.96 -3.17 38.64
C ASP A 321 -15.74 -4.49 38.78
N ILE A 322 -15.26 -5.59 38.17
CA ILE A 322 -15.88 -6.92 38.33
C ILE A 322 -15.85 -7.35 39.79
N LEU A 323 -14.72 -7.20 40.48
CA LEU A 323 -14.60 -7.59 41.90
C LEU A 323 -15.57 -6.79 42.78
N ILE A 324 -15.73 -5.49 42.54
CA ILE A 324 -16.75 -4.65 43.19
C ILE A 324 -18.16 -5.21 42.93
N LYS A 325 -18.50 -5.51 41.68
CA LYS A 325 -19.81 -6.07 41.30
C LYS A 325 -20.09 -7.44 41.90
N GLN A 326 -19.05 -8.17 42.26
CA GLN A 326 -19.12 -9.45 42.98
C GLN A 326 -19.11 -9.29 44.50
N ASN A 327 -19.15 -8.06 45.03
CA ASN A 327 -19.01 -7.73 46.45
C ASN A 327 -17.67 -8.15 47.08
N LYS A 328 -16.63 -8.35 46.28
CA LYS A 328 -15.26 -8.68 46.73
C LYS A 328 -14.45 -7.41 46.94
N TRP A 329 -14.92 -6.57 47.86
CA TRP A 329 -14.41 -5.21 48.05
C TRP A 329 -12.94 -5.14 48.47
N GLU A 330 -12.49 -6.05 49.35
CA GLU A 330 -11.09 -6.10 49.80
C GLU A 330 -10.15 -6.53 48.67
N GLU A 331 -10.54 -7.55 47.89
CA GLU A 331 -9.78 -7.98 46.72
C GLU A 331 -9.72 -6.88 45.65
N ALA A 332 -10.83 -6.15 45.45
CA ALA A 332 -10.90 -5.04 44.51
C ALA A 332 -9.93 -3.92 44.88
N GLU A 333 -9.83 -3.56 46.16
CA GLU A 333 -8.92 -2.53 46.65
C GLU A 333 -7.45 -2.89 46.40
N ILE A 334 -7.06 -4.11 46.79
CA ILE A 334 -5.70 -4.61 46.59
C ILE A 334 -5.35 -4.59 45.10
N HIS A 335 -6.26 -5.10 44.26
CA HIS A 335 -6.08 -5.11 42.82
C HIS A 335 -5.95 -3.70 42.23
N CYS A 336 -6.83 -2.77 42.63
CA CYS A 336 -6.81 -1.39 42.14
C CYS A 336 -5.48 -0.69 42.48
N ASN A 337 -5.01 -0.82 43.72
CA ASN A 337 -3.72 -0.26 44.16
C ASN A 337 -2.55 -0.82 43.33
N ASN A 338 -2.47 -2.15 43.21
CA ASN A 338 -1.43 -2.79 42.40
C ASN A 338 -1.49 -2.36 40.92
N SER A 339 -2.71 -2.22 40.37
CA SER A 339 -2.87 -1.82 38.98
C SER A 339 -2.38 -0.39 38.70
N ASN A 340 -2.51 0.53 39.66
CA ASN A 340 -2.03 1.90 39.52
C ASN A 340 -0.50 1.98 39.46
N GLU A 341 0.21 1.12 40.21
CA GLU A 341 1.68 1.03 40.15
C GLU A 341 2.16 0.57 38.76
N VAL A 342 1.47 -0.41 38.20
CA VAL A 342 1.78 -1.02 36.90
C VAL A 342 1.37 -0.11 35.74
N ASN A 343 0.26 0.61 35.86
CA ASN A 343 -0.31 1.45 34.79
C ASN A 343 0.34 2.84 34.67
N LYS A 344 1.54 3.06 35.21
CA LYS A 344 2.21 4.37 35.28
C LYS A 344 2.29 5.16 33.96
N TYR A 345 2.26 4.48 32.81
CA TYR A 345 2.28 5.12 31.48
C TYR A 345 0.89 5.39 30.88
N TYR A 346 -0.18 5.05 31.60
CA TYR A 346 -1.57 5.14 31.15
C TYR A 346 -2.41 5.98 32.12
N PRO A 347 -2.16 7.30 32.19
CA PRO A 347 -2.69 8.17 33.25
C PRO A 347 -4.23 8.23 33.25
N TYR A 348 -4.87 8.12 32.09
CA TYR A 348 -6.34 7.98 32.00
C TYR A 348 -6.86 6.76 32.78
N TRP A 349 -6.21 5.59 32.65
CA TRP A 349 -6.62 4.37 33.33
C TRP A 349 -6.29 4.41 34.83
N ILE A 350 -5.21 5.08 35.23
CA ILE A 350 -4.93 5.37 36.63
C ILE A 350 -6.09 6.18 37.24
N ALA A 351 -6.47 7.30 36.61
CA ALA A 351 -7.57 8.13 37.09
C ALA A 351 -8.88 7.33 37.24
N ARG A 352 -9.20 6.51 36.25
CA ARG A 352 -10.38 5.62 36.30
C ARG A 352 -10.32 4.64 37.47
N THR A 353 -9.17 4.04 37.73
CA THR A 353 -9.00 3.13 38.88
C THR A 353 -9.04 3.88 40.22
N VAL A 354 -8.53 5.11 40.30
CA VAL A 354 -8.66 5.95 41.50
C VAL A 354 -10.12 6.27 41.82
N LEU A 355 -10.96 6.45 40.80
CA LEU A 355 -12.41 6.60 41.02
C LEU A 355 -13.04 5.29 41.57
N LEU A 356 -12.63 4.11 41.10
CA LEU A 356 -13.08 2.84 41.71
C LEU A 356 -12.64 2.71 43.18
N LEU A 357 -11.43 3.19 43.53
CA LEU A 357 -10.99 3.24 44.93
C LEU A 357 -11.88 4.16 45.76
N SER A 358 -12.34 5.28 45.20
CA SER A 358 -13.32 6.14 45.88
C SER A 358 -14.61 5.41 46.21
N ASP A 359 -15.17 4.65 45.26
CA ASP A 359 -16.36 3.83 45.48
C ASP A 359 -16.15 2.79 46.60
N ILE A 360 -14.99 2.15 46.62
CA ILE A 360 -14.60 1.19 47.67
C ILE A 360 -14.53 1.89 49.04
N TYR A 361 -13.95 3.09 49.11
CA TYR A 361 -13.85 3.86 50.35
C TYR A 361 -15.21 4.34 50.84
N VAL A 362 -16.13 4.72 49.95
CA VAL A 362 -17.53 4.99 50.31
C VAL A 362 -18.18 3.76 50.91
N HIS A 363 -18.02 2.58 50.31
CA HIS A 363 -18.54 1.32 50.87
C HIS A 363 -17.97 1.02 52.26
N LYS A 364 -16.69 1.31 52.49
CA LYS A 364 -16.01 1.20 53.80
C LYS A 364 -16.38 2.30 54.81
N LYS A 365 -17.19 3.29 54.42
CA LYS A 365 -17.50 4.51 55.19
C LYS A 365 -16.28 5.38 55.51
N ASP A 366 -15.19 5.22 54.75
CA ASP A 366 -14.03 6.11 54.80
C ASP A 366 -14.22 7.27 53.83
N LEU A 367 -15.11 8.19 54.21
CA LEU A 367 -15.48 9.32 53.35
C LEU A 367 -14.33 10.32 53.15
N TYR A 368 -13.33 10.31 54.04
CA TYR A 368 -12.15 11.16 53.90
C TYR A 368 -11.28 10.67 52.75
N SER A 369 -10.91 9.38 52.74
CA SER A 369 -10.15 8.77 51.65
C SER A 369 -10.92 8.79 50.33
N ALA A 370 -12.24 8.55 50.36
CA ALA A 370 -13.09 8.66 49.18
C ALA A 370 -13.02 10.05 48.54
N ARG A 371 -13.10 11.11 49.37
CA ARG A 371 -13.03 12.50 48.91
C ARG A 371 -11.65 12.84 48.34
N ALA A 372 -10.60 12.46 49.05
CA ALA A 372 -9.22 12.69 48.63
C ALA A 372 -8.91 12.05 47.27
N ALA A 373 -9.42 10.83 47.02
CA ALA A 373 -9.28 10.17 45.72
C ALA A 373 -9.96 10.97 44.59
N ILE A 374 -11.16 11.51 44.82
CA ILE A 374 -11.87 12.31 43.81
C ILE A 374 -11.18 13.67 43.59
N GLU A 375 -10.74 14.34 44.66
CA GLU A 375 -9.95 15.58 44.59
C GLU A 375 -8.68 15.38 43.76
N ALA A 376 -7.94 14.29 44.03
CA ALA A 376 -6.74 13.96 43.26
C ALA A 376 -7.03 13.79 41.76
N VAL A 377 -8.17 13.20 41.38
CA VAL A 377 -8.57 13.12 39.97
C VAL A 377 -8.92 14.50 39.40
N LEU A 378 -9.69 15.31 40.13
CA LEU A 378 -10.09 16.65 39.67
C LEU A 378 -8.89 17.60 39.52
N GLU A 379 -7.90 17.51 40.40
CA GLU A 379 -6.69 18.34 40.38
C GLU A 379 -5.74 17.93 39.26
N ASN A 380 -5.47 16.62 39.10
CA ASN A 380 -4.47 16.13 38.15
C ASN A 380 -5.03 15.90 36.74
N PHE A 381 -6.36 15.81 36.58
CA PHE A 381 -7.04 15.51 35.31
C PHE A 381 -8.15 16.51 34.98
N GLY A 382 -8.07 17.74 35.50
CA GLY A 382 -9.09 18.78 35.34
C GLY A 382 -9.41 19.15 33.88
N ASP A 383 -8.46 18.93 32.96
CA ASP A 383 -8.63 19.20 31.53
C ASP A 383 -9.38 18.08 30.77
N ASP A 384 -9.52 16.88 31.37
CA ASP A 384 -10.30 15.79 30.78
C ASP A 384 -11.76 15.89 31.23
N ALA A 385 -12.60 16.49 30.37
CA ALA A 385 -14.02 16.69 30.65
C ALA A 385 -14.78 15.38 30.97
N GLY A 386 -14.32 14.24 30.45
CA GLY A 386 -14.90 12.93 30.73
C GLY A 386 -14.62 12.45 32.14
N LEU A 387 -13.35 12.52 32.57
CA LEU A 387 -12.93 12.18 33.93
C LEU A 387 -13.55 13.13 34.97
N VAL A 388 -13.57 14.43 34.69
CA VAL A 388 -14.20 15.43 35.56
C VAL A 388 -15.69 15.14 35.75
N LYS A 389 -16.40 14.74 34.70
CA LYS A 389 -17.82 14.38 34.78
C LYS A 389 -18.04 13.15 35.67
N LEU A 390 -17.21 12.11 35.52
CA LEU A 390 -17.27 10.91 36.36
C LEU A 390 -16.98 11.26 37.83
N ALA A 391 -15.87 11.94 38.09
CA ALA A 391 -15.45 12.39 39.41
C ALA A 391 -16.55 13.20 40.14
N LYS A 392 -17.22 14.13 39.44
CA LYS A 392 -18.32 14.93 40.00
C LYS A 392 -19.57 14.10 40.31
N SER A 393 -19.84 13.04 39.53
CA SER A 393 -20.94 12.12 39.81
C SER A 393 -20.69 11.37 41.12
N ASP A 394 -19.49 10.82 41.28
CA ASP A 394 -19.10 10.03 42.45
C ASP A 394 -19.05 10.92 43.71
N TRP A 395 -18.64 12.18 43.56
CA TRP A 395 -18.66 13.20 44.61
C TRP A 395 -20.05 13.48 45.20
N LEU A 396 -21.09 13.42 44.37
CA LEU A 396 -22.46 13.61 44.84
C LEU A 396 -22.96 12.40 45.64
N TYR A 397 -22.42 11.20 45.35
CA TYR A 397 -22.76 9.97 46.04
C TYR A 397 -22.04 9.86 47.39
N SER A 398 -20.78 10.29 47.49
CA SER A 398 -19.98 10.30 48.73
C SER A 398 -20.43 11.32 49.79
N LYS A 399 -21.38 12.20 49.46
CA LYS A 399 -22.00 13.16 50.39
C LYS A 399 -23.30 12.68 51.05
N ARG A 400 -23.83 11.53 50.65
CA ARG A 400 -24.99 10.88 51.27
C ARG A 400 -24.52 9.86 52.30
#